data_AF-A0A382T3D6-F1
#
_entry.id   AF-A0A382T3D6-F1
#
_cell.length_a   1.000
_cell.length_b   1.000
_cell.length_c   1.000
_cell.angle_alpha   90.00
_cell.angle_beta   90.00
_cell.angle_gamma   90.00
#
_symmetry.space_group_name_H-M   'P 1'
#
loop_
_entity.id
_entity.type
_entity.pdbx_description
1 polymer ?
#
loop_
_entity_poly.entity_id
_entity_poly.type
_entity_poly.pdbx_seq_one_letter_code
_entity_poly.pdbx_strand_id
1 'polypeptide(L)'
;ILSYSRKPSGTTSNRTKLVRKAVDTRIIQSGYTHTGSTLLVNILYGFFCPNKPVFIDDSNLNRVAMLGSKTLRDLPSLITKAHRSDFDLIIEGYAGKYNLYFVISERDKPYEEHYYKYDNILFIKYDTLLETDRNPLNTIVKNVYEKLRSFLPQKIFPDIEEKCILDNAVQRIKSMNELYETIKHKPFEYHDNFYMIHGSHRGCHHLHPN
;
A
#
# COMPACT_ATOMS: atom_id res chain seq x y z
N ILE A 1 -49.01 60.26 -18.77
CA ILE A 1 -48.83 58.84 -18.41
C ILE A 1 -47.37 58.50 -18.66
N LEU A 2 -46.59 58.23 -17.61
CA LEU A 2 -45.42 57.36 -17.57
C LEU A 2 -44.78 57.49 -16.17
N SER A 3 -45.14 56.55 -15.31
CA SER A 3 -44.63 56.40 -13.94
C SER A 3 -43.26 55.74 -13.95
N TYR A 4 -42.27 56.36 -13.29
CA TYR A 4 -41.02 55.71 -12.92
C TYR A 4 -41.27 54.73 -11.76
N SER A 5 -41.03 53.43 -12.01
CA SER A 5 -40.98 52.41 -10.96
C SER A 5 -39.56 51.85 -10.88
N ARG A 6 -38.89 52.10 -9.74
CA ARG A 6 -37.62 51.45 -9.37
C ARG A 6 -37.88 49.98 -9.05
N LYS A 7 -37.17 49.05 -9.70
CA LYS A 7 -37.01 47.67 -9.22
C LYS A 7 -35.63 47.50 -8.58
N PRO A 8 -35.52 46.69 -7.51
CA PRO A 8 -34.29 46.53 -6.75
C PRO A 8 -33.30 45.57 -7.42
N SER A 9 -32.04 45.80 -7.08
CA SER A 9 -30.86 44.97 -7.30
C SER A 9 -31.06 43.53 -6.82
N GLY A 10 -30.79 42.57 -7.71
CA GLY A 10 -30.69 41.16 -7.39
C GLY A 10 -29.65 40.49 -8.26
N THR A 11 -28.37 40.81 -8.04
CA THR A 11 -27.26 40.02 -8.58
C THR A 11 -27.19 38.70 -7.80
N THR A 12 -27.84 37.67 -8.33
CA THR A 12 -27.60 36.30 -7.90
C THR A 12 -26.17 35.91 -8.28
N SER A 13 -25.28 35.95 -7.29
CA SER A 13 -23.96 35.35 -7.36
C SER A 13 -24.13 33.85 -7.56
N ASN A 14 -23.99 33.39 -8.79
CA ASN A 14 -23.71 31.98 -9.09
C ASN A 14 -22.32 31.65 -8.55
N ARG A 15 -22.22 31.42 -7.24
CA ARG A 15 -21.11 30.65 -6.66
C ARG A 15 -21.30 29.22 -7.13
N THR A 16 -20.74 28.91 -8.29
CA THR A 16 -20.42 27.54 -8.69
C THR A 16 -19.57 26.98 -7.57
N LYS A 17 -20.17 26.17 -6.68
CA LYS A 17 -19.41 25.29 -5.80
C LYS A 17 -18.61 24.41 -6.74
N LEU A 18 -17.33 24.72 -6.90
CA LEU A 18 -16.37 23.83 -7.53
C LEU A 18 -16.36 22.58 -6.64
N VAL A 19 -17.18 21.58 -6.99
CA VAL A 19 -17.15 20.27 -6.35
C VAL A 19 -15.76 19.73 -6.67
N ARG A 20 -14.82 19.87 -5.72
CA ARG A 20 -13.50 19.25 -5.85
C ARG A 20 -13.76 17.77 -6.10
N LYS A 21 -13.40 17.29 -7.29
CA LYS A 21 -13.44 15.87 -7.64
C LYS A 21 -12.75 15.11 -6.50
N ALA A 22 -13.44 14.13 -5.92
CA ALA A 22 -12.87 13.35 -4.83
C ALA A 22 -11.55 12.74 -5.33
N VAL A 23 -10.46 13.06 -4.65
CA VAL A 23 -9.15 12.54 -5.00
C VAL A 23 -9.12 11.06 -4.60
N ASP A 24 -8.81 10.22 -5.57
CA ASP A 24 -8.73 8.78 -5.43
C ASP A 24 -7.64 8.40 -4.41
N THR A 25 -7.94 7.45 -3.52
CA THR A 25 -6.95 6.95 -2.55
C THR A 25 -6.11 5.83 -3.18
N ARG A 26 -4.80 5.84 -2.90
CA ARG A 26 -3.86 4.79 -3.32
C ARG A 26 -2.92 4.44 -2.17
N ILE A 27 -2.55 3.17 -2.09
CA ILE A 27 -1.66 2.61 -1.08
C ILE A 27 -0.38 2.17 -1.78
N ILE A 28 0.77 2.64 -1.29
CA ILE A 28 2.07 2.15 -1.69
C ILE A 28 2.60 1.24 -0.58
N GLN A 29 2.78 -0.05 -0.87
CA GLN A 29 3.46 -0.97 0.03
C GLN A 29 4.95 -0.96 -0.33
N SER A 30 5.81 -0.63 0.63
CA SER A 30 7.26 -0.64 0.42
C SER A 30 8.00 -1.13 1.67
N GLY A 31 9.29 -1.40 1.53
CA GLY A 31 10.12 -1.92 2.61
C GLY A 31 11.44 -2.45 2.09
N TYR A 32 12.51 -2.29 2.87
CA TYR A 32 13.79 -2.90 2.56
C TYR A 32 13.69 -4.43 2.44
N THR A 33 14.71 -5.06 1.86
CA THR A 33 14.82 -6.52 1.82
C THR A 33 14.77 -7.10 3.24
N HIS A 34 14.22 -8.31 3.37
CA HIS A 34 14.12 -9.03 4.64
C HIS A 34 13.35 -8.33 5.77
N THR A 35 12.42 -7.43 5.43
CA THR A 35 11.52 -6.75 6.39
C THR A 35 10.13 -7.38 6.48
N GLY A 36 9.86 -8.47 5.76
CA GLY A 36 8.51 -9.06 5.68
C GLY A 36 7.58 -8.37 4.67
N SER A 37 8.11 -7.55 3.76
CA SER A 37 7.32 -6.80 2.78
C SER A 37 6.44 -7.68 1.87
N THR A 38 6.87 -8.90 1.56
CA THR A 38 6.07 -9.88 0.79
C THR A 38 4.89 -10.43 1.59
N LEU A 39 5.06 -10.64 2.89
CA LEU A 39 3.94 -11.01 3.78
C LEU A 39 2.96 -9.84 3.90
N LEU A 40 3.47 -8.64 4.18
CA LEU A 40 2.65 -7.45 4.38
C LEU A 40 1.82 -7.08 3.14
N VAL A 41 2.41 -7.12 1.93
CA VAL A 41 1.64 -6.86 0.70
C VAL A 41 0.54 -7.90 0.49
N ASN A 42 0.81 -9.17 0.79
CA ASN A 42 -0.20 -10.20 0.62
C ASN A 42 -1.31 -10.09 1.69
N ILE A 43 -1.01 -9.63 2.90
CA ILE A 43 -2.03 -9.27 3.89
C ILE A 43 -2.92 -8.13 3.34
N LEU A 44 -2.32 -7.06 2.79
CA LEU A 44 -3.07 -5.96 2.18
C LEU A 44 -3.97 -6.45 1.04
N TYR A 45 -3.45 -7.25 0.12
CA TYR A 45 -4.26 -7.84 -0.94
C TYR A 45 -5.37 -8.73 -0.39
N GLY A 46 -5.12 -9.48 0.67
CA GLY A 46 -6.13 -10.26 1.38
C GLY A 46 -7.29 -9.39 1.88
N PHE A 47 -6.99 -8.21 2.41
CA PHE A 47 -8.02 -7.28 2.89
C PHE A 47 -8.82 -6.62 1.77
N PHE A 48 -8.15 -6.12 0.72
CA PHE A 48 -8.79 -5.22 -0.23
C PHE A 48 -9.13 -5.86 -1.58
N CYS A 49 -8.43 -6.92 -1.98
CA CYS A 49 -8.55 -7.54 -3.29
C CYS A 49 -8.05 -9.00 -3.30
N PRO A 50 -8.67 -9.91 -2.51
CA PRO A 50 -8.10 -11.22 -2.19
C PRO A 50 -7.83 -12.10 -3.42
N ASN A 51 -8.62 -11.92 -4.48
CA ASN A 51 -8.54 -12.71 -5.72
C ASN A 51 -7.64 -12.07 -6.80
N LYS A 52 -6.92 -10.98 -6.50
CA LYS A 52 -6.03 -10.31 -7.46
C LYS A 52 -4.56 -10.66 -7.23
N PRO A 53 -3.74 -10.74 -8.30
CA PRO A 53 -2.30 -10.85 -8.17
C PRO A 53 -1.70 -9.57 -7.59
N VAL A 54 -0.61 -9.69 -6.83
CA VAL A 54 0.15 -8.55 -6.34
C VAL A 54 0.73 -7.77 -7.52
N PHE A 55 0.51 -6.46 -7.53
CA PHE A 55 1.02 -5.56 -8.55
C PHE A 55 2.28 -4.84 -8.04
N ILE A 56 3.38 -4.97 -8.79
CA ILE A 56 4.65 -4.29 -8.52
C ILE A 56 4.91 -3.27 -9.64
N ASP A 57 5.33 -2.05 -9.30
CA ASP A 57 5.75 -1.05 -10.29
C ASP A 57 6.99 -0.28 -9.83
N ASP A 58 8.07 -1.02 -9.58
CA ASP A 58 9.38 -0.44 -9.29
C ASP A 58 9.86 0.47 -10.42
N SER A 59 9.54 0.13 -11.67
CA SER A 59 9.98 0.91 -12.84
C SER A 59 9.45 2.34 -12.84
N ASN A 60 8.24 2.56 -12.33
CA ASN A 60 7.61 3.88 -12.24
C ASN A 60 7.99 4.58 -10.94
N LEU A 61 7.90 3.88 -9.81
CA LEU A 61 8.09 4.46 -8.49
C LEU A 61 9.57 4.75 -8.19
N ASN A 62 10.50 3.93 -8.68
CA ASN A 62 11.94 4.24 -8.59
C ASN A 62 12.41 5.20 -9.70
N ARG A 63 11.61 5.45 -10.75
CA ARG A 63 11.97 6.38 -11.83
C ARG A 63 12.21 7.78 -11.30
N VAL A 64 11.40 8.21 -10.33
CA VAL A 64 11.52 9.56 -9.75
C VAL A 64 12.82 9.65 -8.96
N ALA A 65 13.09 8.64 -8.13
CA ALA A 65 14.32 8.55 -7.34
C ALA A 65 15.59 8.42 -8.19
N MET A 66 15.52 7.74 -9.34
CA MET A 66 16.70 7.47 -10.18
C MET A 66 16.94 8.51 -11.28
N LEU A 67 15.88 9.11 -11.83
CA LEU A 67 15.97 9.97 -13.02
C LEU A 67 15.46 11.39 -12.79
N GLY A 68 15.04 11.75 -11.56
CA GLY A 68 14.49 13.07 -11.24
C GLY A 68 13.23 13.41 -12.03
N SER A 69 12.56 12.41 -12.61
CA SER A 69 11.40 12.63 -13.47
C SER A 69 10.17 12.91 -12.63
N LYS A 70 9.65 14.14 -12.68
CA LYS A 70 8.41 14.53 -11.98
C LYS A 70 7.14 13.90 -12.58
N THR A 71 7.25 13.22 -13.72
CA THR A 71 6.09 12.67 -14.44
C THR A 71 5.95 11.18 -14.15
N LEU A 72 5.14 10.88 -13.13
CA LEU A 72 4.71 9.53 -12.82
C LEU A 72 3.51 9.11 -13.68
N ARG A 73 3.52 7.86 -14.16
CA ARG A 73 2.36 7.22 -14.78
C ARG A 73 1.29 6.95 -13.72
N ASP A 74 0.04 6.88 -14.13
CA ASP A 74 -1.08 6.59 -13.23
C ASP A 74 -0.93 5.23 -12.55
N LEU A 75 -1.37 5.15 -11.28
CA LEU A 75 -1.34 3.91 -10.50
C LEU A 75 -2.55 3.06 -10.88
N PRO A 76 -2.36 1.86 -11.46
CA PRO A 76 -3.44 1.08 -12.06
C PRO A 76 -4.30 0.34 -11.02
N SER A 77 -3.89 0.30 -9.76
CA SER A 77 -4.56 -0.45 -8.71
C SER A 77 -4.55 0.30 -7.38
N LEU A 78 -5.40 -0.13 -6.44
CA LEU A 78 -5.47 0.47 -5.11
C LEU A 78 -4.15 0.31 -4.34
N ILE A 79 -3.47 -0.83 -4.50
CA ILE A 79 -2.23 -1.17 -3.80
C ILE A 79 -1.14 -1.42 -4.85
N THR A 80 -0.06 -0.65 -4.80
CA THR A 80 1.14 -0.90 -5.61
C THR A 80 2.31 -1.21 -4.70
N LYS A 81 3.04 -2.29 -4.99
CA LYS A 81 4.29 -2.64 -4.30
C LYS A 81 5.50 -1.99 -4.98
N ALA A 82 6.47 -1.59 -4.16
CA ALA A 82 7.83 -1.21 -4.56
C ALA A 82 8.87 -1.72 -3.56
N HIS A 83 10.13 -1.88 -3.99
CA HIS A 83 11.24 -2.35 -3.17
C HIS A 83 12.04 -1.24 -2.47
N ARG A 84 11.91 0.01 -2.92
CA ARG A 84 12.50 1.19 -2.27
C ARG A 84 11.67 2.41 -2.63
N SER A 85 11.57 3.37 -1.74
CA SER A 85 10.75 4.56 -1.99
C SER A 85 11.43 5.76 -1.39
N ASP A 86 11.78 6.72 -2.24
CA ASP A 86 11.95 8.10 -1.83
C ASP A 86 10.54 8.68 -1.71
N PHE A 87 10.05 8.80 -0.47
CA PHE A 87 8.65 9.10 -0.22
C PHE A 87 8.29 10.50 -0.70
N ASP A 88 9.18 11.46 -0.51
CA ASP A 88 8.98 12.86 -0.90
C ASP A 88 8.80 12.99 -2.41
N LEU A 89 9.69 12.35 -3.17
CA LEU A 89 9.62 12.36 -4.63
C LEU A 89 8.34 11.70 -5.17
N ILE A 90 7.89 10.60 -4.55
CA ILE A 90 6.63 9.95 -4.93
C ILE A 90 5.42 10.83 -4.57
N ILE A 91 5.44 11.45 -3.40
CA ILE A 91 4.39 12.39 -2.96
C ILE A 91 4.31 13.58 -3.92
N GLU A 92 5.44 14.18 -4.29
CA GLU A 92 5.50 15.29 -5.24
C GLU A 92 4.98 14.85 -6.62
N GLY A 93 5.42 13.71 -7.14
CA GLY A 93 5.04 13.23 -8.47
C GLY A 93 3.56 12.89 -8.64
N TYR A 94 2.85 12.63 -7.54
CA TYR A 94 1.40 12.37 -7.53
C TYR A 94 0.59 13.49 -6.86
N ALA A 95 1.21 14.63 -6.52
CA ALA A 95 0.54 15.75 -5.88
C ALA A 95 -0.69 16.18 -6.70
N GLY A 96 -1.85 16.26 -6.03
CA GLY A 96 -3.13 16.61 -6.65
C GLY A 96 -3.78 15.50 -7.50
N LYS A 97 -3.13 14.36 -7.73
CA LYS A 97 -3.69 13.20 -8.44
C LYS A 97 -4.32 12.18 -7.51
N TYR A 98 -3.63 11.83 -6.43
CA TYR A 98 -4.05 10.81 -5.48
C TYR A 98 -3.90 11.28 -4.02
N ASN A 99 -4.74 10.73 -3.15
CA ASN A 99 -4.49 10.73 -1.71
C ASN A 99 -3.65 9.50 -1.39
N LEU A 100 -2.33 9.70 -1.26
CA LEU A 100 -1.37 8.60 -1.11
C LEU A 100 -1.17 8.24 0.35
N TYR A 101 -1.19 6.94 0.63
CA TYR A 101 -0.77 6.35 1.90
C TYR A 101 0.34 5.34 1.67
N PHE A 102 1.33 5.35 2.55
CA PHE A 102 2.45 4.41 2.51
C PHE A 102 2.32 3.43 3.67
N VAL A 103 2.45 2.14 3.36
CA VAL A 103 2.44 1.05 4.36
C VAL A 103 3.77 0.32 4.27
N ILE A 104 4.63 0.60 5.25
CA ILE A 104 6.06 0.29 5.21
C ILE A 104 6.37 -0.84 6.18
N SER A 105 7.02 -1.89 5.70
CA SER A 105 7.60 -2.89 6.58
C SER A 105 9.03 -2.51 6.97
N GLU A 106 9.33 -2.51 8.27
CA GLU A 106 10.59 -2.03 8.82
C GLU A 106 11.20 -3.04 9.79
N ARG A 107 12.52 -3.25 9.70
CA ARG A 107 13.29 -4.13 10.61
C ARG A 107 14.41 -3.34 11.29
N ASP A 108 15.66 -3.68 11.01
CA ASP A 108 16.83 -3.16 11.73
C ASP A 108 17.35 -1.84 11.17
N LYS A 109 17.13 -1.60 9.87
CA LYS A 109 17.53 -0.37 9.21
C LYS A 109 16.40 0.66 9.27
N PRO A 110 16.50 1.71 10.10
CA PRO A 110 15.49 2.76 10.15
C PRO A 110 15.52 3.61 8.88
N TYR A 111 14.39 4.27 8.62
CA TYR A 111 14.27 5.34 7.64
C TYR A 111 14.74 6.67 8.25
N GLU A 112 14.82 7.71 7.42
CA GLU A 112 15.15 9.06 7.92
C GLU A 112 14.10 9.56 8.92
N GLU A 113 14.54 10.20 10.01
CA GLU A 113 13.69 10.53 11.16
C GLU A 113 12.46 11.38 10.78
N HIS A 114 12.60 12.24 9.77
CA HIS A 114 11.51 13.10 9.33
C HIS A 114 10.33 12.31 8.75
N TYR A 115 10.55 11.13 8.15
CA TYR A 115 9.47 10.31 7.58
C TYR A 115 8.52 9.73 8.63
N TYR A 116 8.98 9.54 9.87
CA TYR A 116 8.09 9.09 10.96
C TYR A 116 7.09 10.15 11.41
N LYS A 117 7.25 11.40 10.93
CA LYS A 117 6.36 12.53 11.23
C LYS A 117 5.27 12.70 10.16
N TYR A 118 5.28 11.90 9.09
CA TYR A 118 4.30 12.00 8.01
C TYR A 118 3.02 11.26 8.39
N ASP A 119 1.89 11.99 8.37
CA ASP A 119 0.56 11.44 8.70
C ASP A 119 0.07 10.40 7.68
N ASN A 120 0.69 10.35 6.50
CA ASN A 120 0.36 9.41 5.44
C ASN A 120 1.38 8.29 5.27
N ILE A 121 2.26 8.06 6.25
CA ILE A 121 3.19 6.92 6.29
C ILE A 121 2.95 6.10 7.56
N LEU A 122 2.67 4.81 7.39
CA LEU A 122 2.54 3.85 8.47
C LEU A 122 3.69 2.86 8.43
N PHE A 123 4.50 2.85 9.50
CA PHE A 123 5.54 1.86 9.71
C PHE A 123 5.01 0.66 10.50
N ILE A 124 5.20 -0.53 9.94
CA ILE A 124 4.91 -1.84 10.55
C ILE A 124 6.25 -2.51 10.87
N LYS A 125 6.54 -2.64 12.17
CA LYS A 125 7.77 -3.33 12.63
C LYS A 125 7.73 -4.81 12.26
N TYR A 126 8.87 -5.35 11.88
CA TYR A 126 9.05 -6.75 11.46
C TYR A 126 8.56 -7.74 12.52
N ASP A 127 8.76 -7.43 13.81
CA ASP A 127 8.29 -8.27 14.91
C ASP A 127 6.76 -8.43 14.93
N THR A 128 6.01 -7.45 14.40
CA THR A 128 4.55 -7.57 14.22
C THR A 128 4.20 -8.62 13.16
N LEU A 129 5.09 -8.84 12.19
CA LEU A 129 4.93 -9.75 11.06
C LEU A 129 5.57 -11.12 11.28
N LEU A 130 6.32 -11.30 12.36
CA LEU A 130 7.05 -12.53 12.65
C LEU A 130 6.13 -13.54 13.35
N GLU A 131 5.92 -14.68 12.69
CA GLU A 131 5.11 -15.77 13.24
C GLU A 131 5.85 -16.49 14.36
N THR A 132 5.20 -16.60 15.52
CA THR A 132 5.66 -17.34 16.70
C THR A 132 4.46 -17.94 17.42
N ASP A 133 4.68 -18.83 18.39
CA ASP A 133 3.59 -19.38 19.22
C ASP A 133 2.76 -18.28 19.92
N ARG A 134 3.37 -17.13 20.20
CA ARG A 134 2.71 -15.97 20.82
C ARG A 134 2.16 -14.96 19.81
N ASN A 135 2.53 -15.09 18.53
CA ASN A 135 2.09 -14.23 17.44
C ASN A 135 1.71 -15.09 16.22
N PRO A 136 0.67 -15.93 16.31
CA PRO A 136 0.24 -16.77 15.20
C PRO A 136 -0.33 -15.92 14.05
N LEU A 137 -0.43 -16.50 12.85
CA LEU A 137 -0.93 -15.81 11.66
C LEU A 137 -2.22 -14.98 11.89
N ASN A 138 -3.21 -15.51 12.59
CA ASN A 138 -4.45 -14.77 12.87
C ASN A 138 -4.21 -13.49 13.68
N THR A 139 -3.29 -13.55 14.65
CA THR A 139 -2.88 -12.40 15.47
C THR A 139 -2.12 -11.38 14.62
N ILE A 140 -1.20 -11.85 13.76
CA ILE A 140 -0.48 -10.97 12.81
C ILE A 140 -1.48 -10.22 11.93
N VAL A 141 -2.39 -10.94 11.28
CA VAL A 141 -3.39 -10.37 10.38
C VAL A 141 -4.26 -9.36 11.12
N LYS A 142 -4.78 -9.70 12.31
CA LYS A 142 -5.59 -8.79 13.11
C LYS A 142 -4.84 -7.53 13.53
N ASN A 143 -3.60 -7.66 14.00
CA ASN A 143 -2.76 -6.51 14.39
C ASN A 143 -2.50 -5.56 13.21
N VAL A 144 -2.25 -6.10 12.01
CA VAL A 144 -2.08 -5.30 10.79
C VAL A 144 -3.41 -4.61 10.42
N TYR A 145 -4.54 -5.33 10.49
CA TYR A 145 -5.86 -4.77 10.21
C TYR A 145 -6.18 -3.57 11.12
N GLU A 146 -6.00 -3.70 12.43
CA GLU A 146 -6.29 -2.64 13.40
C GLU A 146 -5.44 -1.37 13.18
N LYS A 147 -4.15 -1.55 12.86
CA LYS A 147 -3.25 -0.45 12.49
C LYS A 147 -3.72 0.24 11.21
N LEU A 148 -4.07 -0.53 10.19
CA LEU A 148 -4.59 0.03 8.93
C LEU A 148 -5.93 0.72 9.12
N ARG A 149 -6.83 0.17 9.94
CA ARG A 149 -8.14 0.76 10.21
C ARG A 149 -8.03 2.12 10.89
N SER A 150 -7.03 2.28 11.76
CA SER A 150 -6.75 3.55 12.44
C SER A 150 -6.07 4.58 11.54
N PHE A 151 -5.38 4.13 10.48
CA PHE A 151 -4.54 4.96 9.61
C PHE A 151 -5.21 5.35 8.28
N LEU A 152 -5.96 4.44 7.66
CA LEU A 152 -6.49 4.61 6.31
C LEU A 152 -7.93 5.19 6.31
N PRO A 153 -8.33 5.93 5.26
CA PRO A 153 -9.68 6.46 5.13
C PRO A 153 -10.72 5.34 5.17
N GLN A 154 -11.73 5.49 6.00
CA GLN A 154 -12.65 4.38 6.27
C GLN A 154 -13.38 3.87 5.01
N LYS A 155 -13.64 4.78 4.07
CA LYS A 155 -14.32 4.57 2.78
C LYS A 155 -13.62 3.60 1.81
N ILE A 156 -12.34 3.27 2.02
CA ILE A 156 -11.62 2.39 1.09
C ILE A 156 -11.68 0.91 1.52
N PHE A 157 -12.16 0.65 2.74
CA PHE A 157 -12.33 -0.72 3.21
C PHE A 157 -13.56 -1.33 2.54
N PRO A 158 -13.52 -2.64 2.22
CA PRO A 158 -14.66 -3.35 1.69
C PRO A 158 -15.89 -3.24 2.61
N ASP A 159 -17.07 -3.11 2.01
CA ASP A 159 -18.35 -3.12 2.72
C ASP A 159 -18.81 -4.56 2.96
N ILE A 160 -18.04 -5.28 3.78
CA ILE A 160 -18.31 -6.64 4.25
C ILE A 160 -17.90 -6.76 5.72
N GLU A 161 -18.33 -7.82 6.39
CA GLU A 161 -18.00 -8.06 7.80
C GLU A 161 -16.48 -8.13 8.02
N GLU A 162 -16.00 -7.56 9.13
CA GLU A 162 -14.59 -7.59 9.53
C GLU A 162 -14.04 -9.02 9.54
N LYS A 163 -14.82 -9.97 10.05
CA LYS A 163 -14.44 -11.39 10.07
C LYS A 163 -14.12 -11.90 8.66
N CYS A 164 -14.92 -11.56 7.65
CA CYS A 164 -14.67 -11.95 6.26
C CYS A 164 -13.38 -11.31 5.71
N ILE A 165 -13.10 -10.05 6.07
CA ILE A 165 -11.86 -9.36 5.67
C ILE A 165 -10.63 -10.08 6.26
N LEU A 166 -10.68 -10.41 7.55
CA LEU A 166 -9.61 -11.12 8.24
C LEU A 166 -9.42 -12.54 7.68
N ASP A 167 -10.51 -13.29 7.49
CA ASP A 167 -10.49 -14.65 6.93
C ASP A 167 -9.90 -14.67 5.52
N ASN A 168 -10.22 -13.68 4.68
CA ASN A 168 -9.65 -13.52 3.34
C ASN A 168 -8.12 -13.36 3.38
N ALA A 169 -7.60 -12.52 4.29
CA ALA A 169 -6.17 -12.34 4.45
C ALA A 169 -5.47 -13.58 5.00
N VAL A 170 -6.05 -14.24 6.00
CA VAL A 170 -5.53 -15.51 6.54
C VAL A 170 -5.47 -16.56 5.44
N GLN A 171 -6.55 -16.74 4.68
CA GLN A 171 -6.61 -17.73 3.60
C GLN A 171 -5.57 -17.42 2.52
N ARG A 172 -5.42 -16.15 2.14
CA ARG A 172 -4.42 -15.73 1.16
C ARG A 172 -3.00 -16.07 1.60
N ILE A 173 -2.64 -15.84 2.87
CA ILE A 173 -1.32 -16.19 3.38
C ILE A 173 -1.12 -17.71 3.47
N LYS A 174 -2.15 -18.48 3.86
CA LYS A 174 -2.10 -19.94 3.84
C LYS A 174 -1.84 -20.47 2.44
N SER A 175 -2.59 -20.02 1.44
CA SER A 175 -2.41 -20.44 0.05
C SER A 175 -1.05 -20.00 -0.54
N MET A 176 -0.53 -18.82 -0.14
CA MET A 176 0.84 -18.42 -0.47
C MET A 176 1.88 -19.38 0.13
N ASN A 177 1.71 -19.78 1.39
CA ASN A 177 2.61 -20.71 2.08
C ASN A 177 2.54 -22.11 1.44
N GLU A 178 1.34 -22.61 1.14
CA GLU A 178 1.13 -23.87 0.43
C GLU A 178 1.83 -23.86 -0.94
N LEU A 179 1.68 -22.78 -1.72
CA LEU A 179 2.40 -22.64 -2.99
C LEU A 179 3.92 -22.65 -2.76
N TYR A 180 4.41 -21.90 -1.76
CA TYR A 180 5.85 -21.84 -1.46
C TYR A 180 6.44 -23.23 -1.22
N GLU A 181 5.75 -24.11 -0.49
CA GLU A 181 6.22 -25.48 -0.25
C GLU A 181 6.44 -26.27 -1.54
N THR A 182 5.67 -25.98 -2.60
CA THR A 182 5.82 -26.65 -3.91
C THR A 182 6.95 -26.06 -4.77
N ILE A 183 7.34 -24.80 -4.52
CA ILE A 183 8.32 -24.07 -5.34
C ILE A 183 9.65 -23.80 -4.62
N LYS A 184 9.76 -24.08 -3.31
CA LYS A 184 10.94 -23.74 -2.49
C LYS A 184 12.26 -24.32 -3.01
N HIS A 185 12.21 -25.45 -3.72
CA HIS A 185 13.37 -26.12 -4.32
C HIS A 185 13.76 -25.56 -5.70
N LYS A 186 12.92 -24.70 -6.28
CA LYS A 186 13.21 -24.05 -7.56
C LYS A 186 14.25 -22.94 -7.37
N PRO A 187 15.00 -22.59 -8.43
CA PRO A 187 15.95 -21.49 -8.36
C PRO A 187 15.22 -20.14 -8.21
N PHE A 188 15.95 -19.10 -7.79
CA PHE A 188 15.38 -17.80 -7.46
C PHE A 188 14.70 -17.10 -8.66
N GLU A 189 15.12 -17.42 -9.88
CA GLU A 189 14.53 -16.92 -11.13
C GLU A 189 13.09 -17.41 -11.33
N TYR A 190 12.73 -18.55 -10.74
CA TYR A 190 11.35 -18.96 -10.68
C TYR A 190 10.60 -18.02 -9.74
N HIS A 191 9.58 -17.37 -10.26
CA HIS A 191 8.72 -16.48 -9.50
C HIS A 191 7.26 -16.79 -9.80
N ASP A 192 6.44 -16.77 -8.76
CA ASP A 192 4.99 -16.78 -8.89
C ASP A 192 4.48 -15.35 -9.06
N ASN A 193 3.67 -15.14 -10.10
CA ASN A 193 3.10 -13.83 -10.43
C ASN A 193 1.94 -13.43 -9.52
N PHE A 194 1.33 -14.36 -8.79
CA PHE A 194 0.14 -14.05 -7.99
C PHE A 194 0.49 -13.47 -6.62
N TYR A 195 1.39 -14.13 -5.89
CA TYR A 195 1.85 -13.74 -4.56
C TYR A 195 3.20 -13.01 -4.60
N MET A 196 3.89 -13.00 -5.75
CA MET A 196 5.22 -12.41 -5.94
C MET A 196 6.27 -13.02 -4.99
N ILE A 197 6.23 -14.35 -4.86
CA ILE A 197 7.21 -15.15 -4.13
C ILE A 197 8.11 -15.90 -5.12
N HIS A 198 9.39 -16.05 -4.75
CA HIS A 198 10.38 -16.75 -5.59
C HIS A 198 10.61 -18.19 -5.12
N GLY A 199 11.24 -19.00 -5.97
CA GLY A 199 11.94 -20.22 -5.55
C GLY A 199 13.10 -19.86 -4.61
N SER A 200 13.45 -20.76 -3.68
CA SER A 200 14.52 -20.53 -2.68
C SER A 200 14.38 -19.23 -1.86
N HIS A 201 13.21 -18.58 -1.88
CA HIS A 201 12.97 -17.25 -1.32
C HIS A 201 13.13 -17.19 0.20
N ARG A 202 12.78 -18.28 0.89
CA ARG A 202 13.05 -18.53 2.31
C ARG A 202 14.21 -19.52 2.38
N GLY A 203 15.44 -19.03 2.26
CA GLY A 203 16.62 -19.90 2.18
C GLY A 203 17.81 -19.34 1.41
N CYS A 204 17.72 -18.14 0.83
CA CYS A 204 18.89 -17.40 0.32
C CYS A 204 19.84 -16.97 1.47
N HIS A 205 20.41 -17.94 2.18
CA HIS A 205 21.77 -17.86 2.69
C HIS A 205 22.71 -18.07 1.49
N HIS A 206 22.74 -17.14 0.55
CA HIS A 206 23.87 -17.10 -0.35
C HIS A 206 25.03 -16.43 0.39
N LEU A 207 26.01 -17.27 0.73
CA LEU A 207 27.40 -17.00 0.33
C LEU A 207 27.97 -15.66 0.82
N HIS A 208 27.87 -15.39 2.13
CA HIS A 208 28.95 -14.70 2.80
C HIS A 208 29.87 -15.76 3.41
N PRO A 209 31.01 -16.10 2.78
CA PRO A 209 32.07 -16.77 3.53
C PRO A 209 32.48 -15.84 4.67
N ASN A 210 32.59 -16.41 5.86
CA ASN A 210 33.32 -15.79 6.98
C ASN A 210 34.75 -15.44 6.55
#